data_AF-A0A2T3MAY8-F1
#
_entry.id   AF-A0A2T3MAY8-F1
#
_cell.length_a   1.000
_cell.length_b   1.000
_cell.length_c   1.000
_cell.angle_alpha   90.00
_cell.angle_beta   90.00
_cell.angle_gamma   90.00
#
_symmetry.space_group_name_H-M   'P 1'
#
loop_
_entity.id
_entity.type
_entity.pdbx_description
1 polymer ?
#
loop_
_entity_poly.entity_id
_entity_poly.type
_entity_poly.pdbx_seq_one_letter_code
_entity_poly.pdbx_strand_id
1 'polypeptide(L)'
;EMAQDNLEPADVLLFTAQFDDRGAAEIVETRDDWAEHTGFEVDGELYAEVIIGLVNEENDELDDIFARMLISRDPENKGCHILWKRD
;
A
#
# COMPACT_ATOMS: atom_id res chain seq x y z
N GLU A 1 7.47 -9.51 -6.78
CA GLU A 1 8.93 -9.28 -6.86
C GLU A 1 9.37 -8.03 -6.09
N MET A 2 8.70 -6.87 -6.23
CA MET A 2 9.16 -5.64 -5.55
C MET A 2 9.22 -5.69 -4.01
N ALA A 3 8.37 -6.46 -3.34
CA ALA A 3 8.35 -6.52 -1.87
C ALA A 3 9.68 -7.00 -1.27
N GLN A 4 10.34 -7.98 -1.89
CA GLN A 4 11.60 -8.55 -1.40
C GLN A 4 12.76 -7.55 -1.45
N ASP A 5 12.72 -6.63 -2.41
CA ASP A 5 13.77 -5.61 -2.60
C ASP A 5 13.53 -4.34 -1.75
N ASN A 6 12.32 -4.15 -1.22
CA ASN A 6 11.92 -2.88 -0.60
C ASN A 6 11.49 -2.97 0.86
N LEU A 7 11.10 -4.16 1.34
CA LEU A 7 10.75 -4.39 2.74
C LEU A 7 11.97 -4.87 3.55
N GLU A 8 11.89 -4.71 4.85
CA GLU A 8 12.89 -5.27 5.76
C GLU A 8 12.83 -6.81 5.78
N PRO A 9 13.95 -7.50 6.10
CA PRO A 9 13.99 -8.96 6.06
C PRO A 9 12.91 -9.65 6.91
N ALA A 10 12.54 -9.05 8.04
CA ALA A 10 11.49 -9.56 8.91
C ALA A 10 10.11 -9.46 8.25
N ASP A 11 9.79 -8.31 7.66
CA ASP A 11 8.53 -8.10 6.93
C ASP A 11 8.46 -8.97 5.66
N VAL A 12 9.58 -9.14 4.93
CA VAL A 12 9.63 -10.05 3.77
C VAL A 12 9.30 -11.49 4.21
N LEU A 13 9.86 -11.93 5.33
CA LEU A 13 9.60 -13.28 5.86
C LEU A 13 8.13 -13.42 6.28
N LEU A 14 7.59 -12.42 7.00
CA LEU A 14 6.21 -12.41 7.45
C LEU A 14 5.23 -12.42 6.28
N PHE A 15 5.42 -11.51 5.31
CA PHE A 15 4.67 -11.44 4.07
C PHE A 15 4.69 -12.81 3.36
N THR A 16 5.87 -13.38 3.13
CA THR A 16 5.99 -14.66 2.40
C THR A 16 5.30 -15.80 3.14
N ALA A 17 5.31 -15.80 4.48
CA ALA A 17 4.72 -16.87 5.27
C ALA A 17 3.20 -16.78 5.38
N GLN A 18 2.62 -15.58 5.42
CA GLN A 18 1.22 -15.39 5.80
C GLN A 18 0.33 -14.81 4.71
N PHE A 19 0.89 -14.24 3.63
CA PHE A 19 0.08 -13.53 2.64
C PHE A 19 -0.90 -14.42 1.87
N ASP A 20 -0.63 -15.72 1.73
CA ASP A 20 -1.57 -16.64 1.05
C ASP A 20 -2.89 -16.79 1.81
N ASP A 21 -2.85 -16.71 3.14
CA ASP A 21 -4.00 -16.91 4.02
C ASP A 21 -4.63 -15.58 4.46
N ARG A 22 -3.80 -14.60 4.80
CA ARG A 22 -4.21 -13.32 5.41
C ARG A 22 -3.95 -12.11 4.53
N GLY A 23 -3.37 -12.29 3.35
CA GLY A 23 -3.02 -11.17 2.48
C GLY A 23 -4.26 -10.48 1.94
N ALA A 24 -4.29 -9.16 2.04
CA ALA A 24 -5.35 -8.34 1.47
C ALA A 24 -4.80 -7.08 0.80
N ALA A 25 -5.61 -6.57 -0.13
CA ALA A 25 -5.42 -5.28 -0.75
C ALA A 25 -6.75 -4.52 -0.75
N GLU A 26 -6.78 -3.32 -0.19
CA GLU A 26 -7.99 -2.53 -0.04
C GLU A 26 -7.82 -1.12 -0.63
N ILE A 27 -8.87 -0.63 -1.29
CA ILE A 27 -8.95 0.77 -1.72
C ILE A 27 -9.47 1.58 -0.53
N VAL A 28 -8.73 2.61 -0.15
CA VAL A 28 -9.07 3.53 0.94
C VAL A 28 -9.18 4.96 0.42
N GLU A 29 -9.71 5.84 1.26
CA GLU A 29 -9.64 7.27 0.99
C GLU A 29 -8.16 7.71 0.92
N THR A 30 -7.84 8.53 -0.08
CA THR A 30 -6.49 9.08 -0.25
C THR A 30 -6.14 9.95 0.95
N ARG A 31 -5.07 9.60 1.65
CA ARG A 31 -4.62 10.33 2.84
C ARG A 31 -3.87 11.61 2.46
N ASP A 32 -3.93 12.64 3.30
CA ASP A 32 -3.35 13.96 3.01
C ASP A 32 -1.82 13.98 2.97
N ASP A 33 -1.15 13.00 3.60
CA ASP A 33 0.31 12.93 3.70
C ASP A 33 1.01 12.64 2.37
N TRP A 34 0.27 12.21 1.33
CA TRP A 34 0.85 11.97 0.01
C TRP A 34 1.49 13.19 -0.63
N ALA A 35 1.05 14.40 -0.29
CA ALA A 35 1.64 15.61 -0.84
C ALA A 35 3.13 15.74 -0.46
N GLU A 36 3.50 15.27 0.74
CA GLU A 36 4.87 15.26 1.23
C GLU A 36 5.75 14.25 0.47
N HIS A 37 5.14 13.16 0.00
CA HIS A 37 5.83 12.07 -0.69
C HIS A 37 5.94 12.26 -2.20
N THR A 38 4.94 12.90 -2.81
CA THR A 38 4.86 13.08 -4.28
C THR A 38 5.34 14.46 -4.72
N GLY A 39 5.31 15.45 -3.83
CA GLY A 39 5.65 16.83 -4.13
C GLY A 39 4.52 17.61 -4.81
N PHE A 40 3.29 17.07 -4.86
CA PHE A 40 2.11 17.75 -5.38
C PHE A 40 0.84 17.39 -4.59
N GLU A 41 -0.18 18.24 -4.62
CA GLU A 41 -1.47 17.97 -3.98
C GLU A 41 -2.22 16.82 -4.67
N VAL A 42 -2.68 15.85 -3.88
CA VAL A 42 -3.37 14.66 -4.37
C VAL A 42 -4.88 14.85 -4.26
N ASP A 43 -5.56 14.74 -5.39
CA ASP A 43 -7.02 14.77 -5.47
C ASP A 43 -7.58 13.33 -5.48
N GLY A 44 -8.44 13.00 -4.52
CA GLY A 44 -9.06 11.66 -4.37
C GLY A 44 -10.06 11.28 -5.48
N GLU A 45 -10.52 12.25 -6.28
CA GLU A 45 -11.31 11.98 -7.49
C GLU A 45 -10.42 11.58 -8.67
N LEU A 46 -9.15 12.02 -8.68
CA LEU A 46 -8.17 11.72 -9.73
C LEU A 46 -7.25 10.56 -9.38
N TYR A 47 -7.06 10.28 -8.09
CA TYR A 47 -6.21 9.22 -7.59
C TYR A 47 -6.98 8.25 -6.67
N ALA A 48 -6.49 7.03 -6.55
CA ALA A 48 -6.95 6.06 -5.57
C ALA A 48 -5.77 5.62 -4.72
N GLU A 49 -5.97 5.51 -3.41
CA GLU A 49 -5.00 4.88 -2.52
C GLU A 49 -5.37 3.41 -2.32
N VAL A 50 -4.39 2.52 -2.50
CA VAL A 50 -4.51 1.10 -2.23
C VAL A 50 -3.51 0.75 -1.13
N ILE A 51 -3.99 0.12 -0.06
CA ILE A 51 -3.13 -0.47 0.98
C ILE A 51 -2.99 -1.96 0.75
N ILE A 52 -1.79 -2.51 0.98
CA ILE A 52 -1.47 -3.93 0.85
C ILE A 52 -0.81 -4.38 2.15
N GLY A 53 -1.33 -5.46 2.74
CA GLY A 53 -0.93 -5.90 4.06
C GLY A 53 -1.47 -7.28 4.43
N LEU A 54 -1.49 -7.57 5.73
CA LEU A 54 -2.19 -8.71 6.31
C LEU A 54 -3.41 -8.25 7.10
N VAL A 55 -4.52 -8.95 6.95
CA VAL A 55 -5.66 -8.77 7.85
C VAL A 55 -5.35 -9.37 9.21
N ASN A 56 -5.88 -8.75 10.25
CA ASN A 56 -5.77 -9.22 11.62
C ASN A 56 -6.76 -10.37 11.87
N GLU A 57 -6.28 -11.43 12.53
CA GLU A 57 -7.05 -12.67 12.76
C GLU A 57 -8.25 -12.47 13.69
N GLU A 58 -8.24 -11.43 14.54
CA GLU A 58 -9.27 -11.19 15.54
C GLU A 58 -10.47 -10.40 15.00
N ASN A 59 -10.23 -9.45 14.09
CA ASN A 59 -11.23 -8.49 13.61
C ASN A 59 -11.34 -8.39 12.08
N ASP A 60 -10.51 -9.11 11.31
CA ASP A 60 -10.45 -9.07 9.84
C ASP A 60 -10.04 -7.71 9.26
N GLU A 61 -9.50 -6.80 10.09
CA GLU A 61 -9.07 -5.47 9.65
C GLU A 61 -7.64 -5.50 9.08
N LEU A 62 -7.40 -4.76 7.99
CA LEU A 62 -6.07 -4.64 7.36
C LEU A 62 -5.20 -3.60 8.08
N ASP A 63 -4.61 -3.99 9.20
CA ASP A 63 -3.82 -3.11 10.07
C ASP A 63 -2.29 -3.26 9.91
N ASP A 64 -1.77 -4.44 9.54
CA ASP A 64 -0.34 -4.63 9.22
C ASP A 64 -0.06 -4.32 7.75
N ILE A 65 0.15 -3.04 7.47
CA ILE A 65 0.32 -2.50 6.11
C ILE A 65 1.79 -2.54 5.69
N PHE A 66 2.10 -3.31 4.65
CA PHE A 66 3.44 -3.38 4.06
C PHE A 66 3.68 -2.33 2.97
N ALA A 67 2.64 -1.97 2.22
CA ALA A 67 2.75 -1.00 1.16
C ALA A 67 1.48 -0.14 1.03
N ARG A 68 1.68 1.12 0.69
CA ARG A 68 0.65 2.05 0.25
C ARG A 68 0.95 2.44 -1.18
N MET A 69 -0.06 2.37 -2.05
CA MET A 69 0.06 2.71 -3.46
C MET A 69 -0.88 3.85 -3.78
N LEU A 70 -0.37 4.89 -4.42
CA LEU A 70 -1.18 5.95 -5.01
C LEU A 70 -1.25 5.72 -6.52
N ILE A 71 -2.44 5.45 -7.02
CA ILE A 71 -2.68 5.06 -8.41
C ILE A 71 -3.53 6.13 -9.09
N SER A 72 -3.06 6.65 -10.23
CA SER A 72 -3.86 7.54 -11.08
C SER A 72 -5.07 6.80 -11.66
N ARG A 73 -6.23 7.43 -11.62
CA ARG A 73 -7.46 6.95 -12.26
C ARG A 73 -7.52 7.30 -13.75
N ASP A 74 -6.62 8.17 -14.23
CA ASP A 74 -6.53 8.54 -15.63
C ASP A 74 -5.93 7.37 -16.45
N PRO A 75 -6.69 6.77 -17.40
CA PRO A 75 -6.22 5.67 -18.21
C PRO A 75 -5.07 6.05 -19.17
N GLU A 76 -4.94 7.34 -19.52
CA GLU A 76 -3.89 7.88 -20.39
C GLU A 76 -2.62 8.22 -19.60
N ASN A 77 -2.76 8.57 -18.32
CA ASN A 77 -1.64 8.89 -17.42
C ASN A 77 -1.57 7.90 -16.25
N LYS A 78 -0.91 6.75 -16.48
CA LYS A 78 -0.78 5.65 -15.51
C LYS A 78 0.30 5.88 -14.43
N GLY A 79 0.29 7.06 -13.82
CA GLY A 79 1.17 7.36 -12.69
C GLY A 79 0.88 6.44 -11.51
N CYS A 80 1.94 5.92 -10.87
CA CYS A 80 1.86 5.08 -9.68
C CYS A 80 3.02 5.43 -8.74
N HIS A 81 2.69 5.74 -7.49
CA HIS A 81 3.67 5.91 -6.42
C HIS A 81 3.49 4.80 -5.39
N ILE A 82 4.58 4.25 -4.88
CA ILE A 82 4.55 3.20 -3.87
C ILE A 82 5.38 3.66 -2.68
N LEU A 83 4.77 3.61 -1.50
CA LEU A 83 5.44 3.75 -0.22
C LEU A 83 5.48 2.37 0.44
N TRP A 84 6.68 1.94 0.77
CA TRP A 84 6.90 0.69 1.50
C TRP A 84 7.02 0.99 2.98
N LYS A 85 6.56 0.06 3.82
CA LYS A 85 6.79 0.07 5.27
C LYS A 85 8.28 0.26 5.53
N ARG A 86 8.59 1.22 6.41
CA ARG A 86 9.92 1.46 6.95
C ARG A 86 9.73 1.62 8.45
N ASP A 87 10.34 0.74 9.24
CA ASP A 87 10.34 0.83 10.71
C ASP A 87 11.07 2.10 11.19
#